data_AF-A0A072NQH3-F1
#
_entry.id   AF-A0A072NQH3-F1
#
_cell.length_a   1.000
_cell.length_b   1.000
_cell.length_c   1.000
_cell.angle_alpha   90.00
_cell.angle_beta   90.00
_cell.angle_gamma   90.00
#
_symmetry.space_group_name_H-M   'P 1'
#
loop_
_entity.id
_entity.type
_entity.pdbx_description
1 polymer ?
#
loop_
_entity_poly.entity_id
_entity_poly.type
_entity_poly.pdbx_seq_one_letter_code
_entity_poly.pdbx_strand_id
1 'polypeptide(L)' 'MNELNFKRHRRLRTNERIRSMVRETYVRKEDLIYPIFVIEGSNVKNEVPSMPGVFSYHWIILMKKYNQL' A
#
# COMPACT_ATOMS: atom_id res chain seq x y z
N MET A 1 -40.11 28.64 10.91
CA MET A 1 -38.83 28.38 11.60
C MET A 1 -38.81 26.90 11.98
N ASN A 2 -37.91 26.04 11.57
CA ASN A 2 -36.83 26.05 10.59
C ASN A 2 -36.95 24.71 9.85
N GLU A 3 -36.78 24.69 8.54
CA GLU A 3 -36.60 23.45 7.81
C GLU A 3 -35.28 22.83 8.26
N LEU A 4 -35.33 21.99 9.29
CA LEU A 4 -34.27 21.05 9.59
C LEU A 4 -34.28 20.01 8.46
N ASN A 5 -33.69 20.37 7.33
CA ASN A 5 -33.38 19.44 6.25
C ASN A 5 -32.39 18.41 6.80
N PHE A 6 -32.92 17.34 7.39
CA PHE A 6 -32.15 16.27 7.98
C PHE A 6 -31.43 15.52 6.85
N LYS A 7 -30.21 15.95 6.52
CA LYS A 7 -29.40 15.37 5.45
C LYS A 7 -28.98 13.96 5.85
N ARG A 8 -29.69 12.95 5.34
CA ARG A 8 -29.41 11.52 5.61
C ARG A 8 -28.18 11.04 4.84
N HIS A 9 -26.99 11.38 5.32
CA HIS A 9 -25.71 10.97 4.72
C HIS A 9 -25.55 9.45 4.53
N ARG A 10 -26.22 8.64 5.35
CA ARG A 10 -26.22 7.17 5.21
C ARG A 10 -26.77 6.68 3.86
N ARG A 11 -27.59 7.45 3.15
CA ARG A 11 -28.13 7.07 1.82
C ARG A 11 -27.02 6.77 0.80
N LEU A 12 -25.93 7.53 0.83
CA LEU A 12 -24.76 7.34 -0.05
C LEU A 12 -23.86 6.17 0.39
N ARG A 13 -24.12 5.58 1.56
CA ARG A 13 -23.35 4.45 2.11
C ARG A 13 -24.11 3.12 2.08
N THR A 14 -25.35 3.12 1.57
CA THR A 14 -26.28 1.98 1.59
C THR A 14 -25.72 0.73 0.92
N ASN A 15 -25.04 0.88 -0.23
CA ASN A 15 -24.51 -0.25 -0.99
C ASN A 15 -23.11 0.10 -1.54
N GLU A 16 -22.30 -0.93 -1.78
CA GLU A 16 -20.96 -0.85 -2.36
C GLU A 16 -20.95 -0.08 -3.69
N ARG A 17 -21.91 -0.31 -4.59
CA ARG A 17 -21.99 0.41 -5.88
C ARG A 17 -22.13 1.92 -5.73
N ILE A 18 -22.89 2.37 -4.73
CA ILE A 18 -23.06 3.80 -4.46
C ILE A 18 -21.78 4.35 -3.84
N ARG A 19 -21.18 3.60 -2.89
CA ARG A 19 -19.91 3.99 -2.26
C ARG A 19 -18.75 4.07 -3.25
N SER A 20 -18.70 3.20 -4.25
CA SER A 20 -17.65 3.23 -5.28
C SER A 20 -17.80 4.43 -6.22
N MET A 21 -19.04 4.84 -6.52
CA MET A 21 -19.35 6.00 -7.37
C MET A 21 -19.03 7.33 -6.68
N VAL A 22 -19.24 7.42 -5.37
CA VAL A 22 -18.97 8.66 -4.59
C VAL A 22 -17.60 8.66 -3.90
N ARG A 23 -16.73 7.67 -4.17
CA ARG A 23 -15.41 7.57 -3.55
C ARG A 23 -14.49 8.67 -4.10
N GLU A 24 -13.88 9.44 -3.20
CA GLU A 24 -12.99 10.54 -3.57
C GLU A 24 -11.53 10.10 -3.65
N THR A 25 -11.08 9.28 -2.70
CA THR A 25 -9.68 8.84 -2.61
C THR A 25 -9.50 7.44 -3.16
N TYR A 26 -8.51 7.27 -4.03
CA TYR A 26 -8.09 5.99 -4.58
C TYR A 26 -6.61 5.79 -4.27
N VAL A 27 -6.24 4.57 -3.91
CA VAL A 27 -4.84 4.15 -3.80
C VAL A 27 -4.56 3.24 -4.97
N ARG A 28 -3.60 3.63 -5.80
CA ARG A 28 -3.16 2.88 -6.98
C ARG A 28 -1.74 2.37 -6.78
N LYS A 29 -1.27 1.49 -7.66
CA LYS A 29 0.09 0.93 -7.56
C LYS A 29 1.15 2.02 -7.75
N GLU A 30 0.84 3.04 -8.53
CA GLU A 30 1.73 4.16 -8.83
C GLU A 30 1.93 5.08 -7.60
N ASP A 31 1.03 5.03 -6.62
CA ASP A 31 1.14 5.78 -5.37
C ASP A 31 2.06 5.10 -4.35
N LEU A 32 2.49 3.86 -4.62
CA LEU A 32 3.26 3.04 -3.68
C LEU A 32 4.76 3.11 -3.97
N ILE A 33 5.53 3.53 -2.97
CA ILE A 33 7.00 3.46 -2.97
C ILE A 33 7.41 2.31 -2.06
N TYR A 34 8.16 1.35 -2.59
CA TYR A 34 8.68 0.22 -1.82
C TYR A 34 10.17 0.42 -1.50
N PRO A 35 10.52 0.86 -0.27
CA PRO A 35 11.91 1.02 0.13
C PRO A 35 12.59 -0.34 0.30
N ILE A 36 13.85 -0.43 -0.13
CA ILE A 36 14.65 -1.66 -0.10
C ILE A 36 15.91 -1.39 0.70
N PHE A 37 16.26 -2.32 1.59
CA PHE A 37 17.50 -2.26 2.34
C PHE A 37 18.60 -3.02 1.58
N VAL A 38 19.67 -2.32 1.25
CA VAL A 38 20.85 -2.89 0.56
C VAL A 38 22.02 -2.90 1.52
N ILE A 39 22.70 -4.03 1.62
CA ILE A 39 23.90 -4.22 2.45
C ILE A 39 25.08 -4.66 1.59
N GLU A 40 26.28 -4.20 1.97
CA GLU A 40 27.54 -4.66 1.38
C GLU A 40 27.95 -6.02 1.98
N GLY A 41 28.49 -6.91 1.14
CA GLY A 41 28.95 -8.25 1.56
C GLY A 41 28.37 -9.39 0.72
N SER A 42 28.99 -10.58 0.75
CA SER A 42 28.62 -11.66 -0.18
C SER A 42 27.38 -12.45 0.26
N ASN A 43 26.38 -12.55 -0.63
CA ASN A 43 25.27 -13.52 -0.58
C ASN A 43 24.37 -13.45 0.68
N VAL A 44 24.20 -12.26 1.25
CA VAL A 44 23.47 -12.09 2.50
C VAL A 44 22.00 -11.72 2.23
N LYS A 45 21.09 -12.52 2.77
CA LYS A 45 19.66 -12.19 2.94
C LYS A 45 19.37 -12.24 4.43
N ASN A 46 19.47 -11.09 5.10
CA ASN A 46 19.21 -10.99 6.53
C ASN A 46 17.81 -10.46 6.77
N GLU A 47 17.02 -11.18 7.55
CA GLU A 47 15.77 -10.65 8.07
C GLU A 47 16.07 -9.55 9.08
N VAL A 48 15.32 -8.46 9.01
CA VAL A 48 15.42 -7.37 9.97
C VAL A 48 14.55 -7.76 11.18
N PRO A 49 15.14 -8.07 12.36
CA PRO A 49 14.37 -8.65 13.47
C PRO A 49 13.22 -7.75 13.98
N SER A 50 13.37 -6.43 13.84
CA SER A 50 12.35 -5.44 14.22
C SER A 50 11.25 -5.25 13.17
N MET A 51 11.43 -5.77 11.95
CA MET A 51 10.50 -5.65 10.84
C MET A 51 10.27 -7.03 10.19
N PRO A 52 9.38 -7.86 10.75
CA PRO A 52 9.09 -9.19 10.23
C PRO A 52 8.69 -9.14 8.74
N GLY A 53 9.30 -10.00 7.91
CA GLY A 53 9.06 -10.04 6.47
C GLY A 53 9.81 -8.99 5.64
N VAL A 54 10.60 -8.11 6.27
CA VAL A 54 11.53 -7.20 5.59
C VAL A 54 12.95 -7.76 5.64
N PHE A 55 13.62 -7.74 4.50
CA PHE A 55 14.96 -8.30 4.34
C PHE A 55 15.93 -7.24 3.84
N SER A 56 17.14 -7.29 4.38
CA SER A 56 18.30 -6.63 3.80
C SER A 56 18.92 -7.54 2.74
N TYR A 57 18.99 -7.05 1.51
CA TYR A 57 19.48 -7.81 0.37
C TYR A 57 20.88 -7.36 -0.03
N HIS A 58 21.71 -8.31 -0.41
CA HIS A 58 22.89 -7.97 -1.21
C HIS A 58 22.50 -7.58 -2.65
N TRP A 59 23.21 -6.61 -3.22
CA TRP A 59 23.00 -6.07 -4.57
C TRP A 59 22.82 -7.15 -5.66
N ILE A 60 23.70 -8.16 -5.70
CA ILE A 60 23.63 -9.22 -6.72
C ILE A 60 22.33 -10.03 -6.62
N ILE A 61 21.87 -10.33 -5.41
CA ILE A 61 20.63 -11.08 -5.18
C ILE A 61 19.44 -10.22 -5.57
N LEU A 62 19.49 -8.93 -5.23
CA LEU A 62 18.43 -7.99 -5.54
C LEU A 62 18.22 -7.90 -7.06
N MET A 63 19.28 -7.74 -7.84
CA MET A 63 19.19 -7.70 -9.30
C MET A 63 18.58 -8.98 -9.89
N LYS A 64 18.97 -10.16 -9.37
CA LYS A 64 18.36 -11.43 -9.80
C LYS A 64 16.85 -11.49 -9.53
N LYS A 65 16.40 -10.97 -8.38
CA LYS A 65 14.98 -10.94 -8.01
C LYS A 65 14.16 -10.04 -8.95
N TYR A 66 14.71 -8.88 -9.34
CA TYR A 66 14.02 -7.95 -10.24
C TYR A 66 13.91 -8.43 -11.68
N ASN A 67 14.89 -9.16 -12.18
CA ASN A 67 14.83 -9.72 -13.55
C ASN A 67 13.85 -10.89 -13.71
N GLN A 68 13.27 -11.37 -12.61
CA GLN A 68 12.34 -12.51 -12.59
C GLN A 68 10.89 -12.09 -12.34
N LEU A 69 10.65 -10.79 -12.10
CA LEU A 69 9.34 -10.14 -11.93
C LEU A 69 8.91 -9.50 -13.25
#